data_AF-A0A7C5T504-F1
#
_entry.id   AF-A0A7C5T504-F1
#
_cell.length_a   1.000
_cell.length_b   1.000
_cell.length_c   1.000
_cell.angle_alpha   90.00
_cell.angle_beta   90.00
_cell.angle_gamma   90.00
#
_symmetry.space_group_name_H-M   'P 1'
#
loop_
_entity.id
_entity.type
_entity.pdbx_description
1 polymer ?
#
loop_
_entity_poly.entity_id
_entity_poly.type
_entity_poly.pdbx_seq_one_letter_code
_entity_poly.pdbx_strand_id
1 'polypeptide(L)'
;MSYSVHVEVKEEKVFSVYLEVDESCRVTKLVISGDFFAFPPELLDEAESRASGQALEGVTELVGGYLEKVALVGVSRARALEVLRRAVEEGLRRCRGG
;
A
#
# COMPACT_ATOMS: atom_id res chain seq x y z
N MET A 1 -7.55 14.71 -13.09
CA MET A 1 -7.48 13.30 -13.54
C MET A 1 -6.84 12.46 -12.42
N SER A 2 -7.12 11.16 -12.34
CA SER A 2 -6.44 10.26 -11.39
C SER A 2 -5.98 9.01 -12.13
N TYR A 3 -4.95 8.36 -11.60
CA TYR A 3 -4.47 7.08 -12.12
C TYR A 3 -4.35 6.08 -10.98
N SER A 4 -4.39 4.79 -11.34
CA SER A 4 -4.26 3.70 -10.40
C SER A 4 -2.99 2.89 -10.66
N VAL A 5 -2.45 2.36 -9.56
CA VAL A 5 -1.34 1.42 -9.52
C VAL A 5 -1.81 0.20 -8.74
N HIS A 6 -1.55 -0.98 -9.29
CA HIS A 6 -1.82 -2.25 -8.63
C HIS A 6 -0.55 -3.09 -8.67
N VAL A 7 -0.07 -3.50 -7.50
CA VAL A 7 1.07 -4.40 -7.35
C VAL A 7 0.66 -5.54 -6.45
N GLU A 8 1.00 -6.76 -6.85
CA GLU A 8 0.72 -7.96 -6.09
C GLU A 8 1.96 -8.84 -5.94
N VAL A 9 1.94 -9.66 -4.90
CA VAL A 9 2.89 -10.77 -4.69
C VAL A 9 2.10 -12.01 -4.28
N LYS A 10 2.62 -13.17 -4.68
CA LYS A 10 2.13 -14.47 -4.25
C LYS A 10 3.25 -15.22 -3.55
N GLU A 11 3.03 -15.54 -2.27
CA GLU A 11 3.83 -16.49 -1.51
C GLU A 11 2.98 -17.75 -1.23
N GLU A 12 2.82 -18.14 0.03
CA GLU A 12 1.79 -19.11 0.44
C GLU A 12 0.40 -18.52 0.16
N LYS A 13 0.25 -17.21 0.36
CA LYS A 13 -0.94 -16.43 0.08
C LYS A 13 -0.61 -15.19 -0.76
N VAL A 14 -1.63 -14.57 -1.33
CA VAL A 14 -1.61 -13.37 -2.15
C VAL A 14 -1.73 -12.14 -1.25
N PHE A 15 -0.88 -11.15 -1.52
CA PHE A 15 -0.96 -9.82 -0.95
C PHE A 15 -0.84 -8.80 -2.09
N SER A 16 -1.77 -7.84 -2.14
CA SER A 16 -1.79 -6.80 -3.14
C SER A 16 -2.03 -5.42 -2.54
N VAL A 17 -1.46 -4.42 -3.20
CA VAL A 17 -1.68 -3.01 -2.90
C VAL A 17 -2.26 -2.36 -4.14
N TYR A 18 -3.45 -1.80 -3.98
CA TYR A 18 -4.10 -0.93 -4.93
C TYR A 18 -3.99 0.51 -4.44
N LEU A 19 -3.57 1.41 -5.31
CA LEU A 19 -3.29 2.80 -5.00
C LEU A 19 -3.89 3.68 -6.08
N GLU A 20 -4.72 4.65 -5.72
CA GLU A 20 -5.17 5.73 -6.60
C GLU A 20 -4.50 7.04 -6.20
N VAL A 21 -4.02 7.77 -7.21
CA VAL A 21 -3.26 9.00 -7.03
C VAL A 21 -3.83 10.08 -7.96
N ASP A 22 -3.97 11.30 -7.44
CA ASP A 22 -4.39 12.47 -8.21
C ASP A 22 -3.20 13.20 -8.89
N GLU A 23 -3.50 14.23 -9.67
CA GLU A 23 -2.50 15.07 -10.35
C GLU A 23 -1.59 15.86 -9.41
N SER A 24 -1.95 15.99 -8.13
CA SER A 24 -1.12 16.65 -7.11
C SER A 24 -0.23 15.66 -6.35
N CYS A 25 -0.03 14.46 -6.89
CA CYS A 25 0.69 13.35 -6.25
C CYS A 25 0.16 12.98 -4.87
N ARG A 26 -1.15 13.14 -4.65
CA ARG A 26 -1.80 12.73 -3.39
C ARG A 26 -2.56 11.45 -3.59
N VAL A 27 -2.49 10.59 -2.58
CA VAL A 27 -3.24 9.35 -2.56
C VAL A 27 -4.71 9.68 -2.34
N THR A 28 -5.57 9.31 -3.28
CA THR A 28 -7.02 9.42 -3.11
C THR A 28 -7.61 8.14 -2.52
N LYS A 29 -6.93 7.01 -2.70
CA LYS A 29 -7.33 5.70 -2.16
C LYS A 29 -6.14 4.77 -2.04
N LEU A 30 -6.08 4.02 -0.95
CA LEU A 30 -5.17 2.88 -0.78
C LEU A 30 -5.99 1.69 -0.29
N VAL A 31 -5.80 0.52 -0.91
CA VAL A 31 -6.41 -0.74 -0.49
C VAL A 31 -5.35 -1.82 -0.43
N ILE A 32 -5.27 -2.51 0.69
CA ILE A 32 -4.45 -3.69 0.93
C ILE A 32 -5.40 -4.89 0.89
N SER A 33 -5.23 -5.76 -0.10
CA SER A 33 -6.13 -6.90 -0.30
C SER A 33 -5.37 -8.18 -0.59
N GLY A 34 -6.08 -9.31 -0.55
CA GLY A 34 -5.48 -10.63 -0.75
C GLY A 34 -6.19 -11.69 0.08
N ASP A 35 -5.63 -12.89 0.10
CA ASP A 35 -6.18 -14.03 0.85
C ASP A 35 -5.35 -14.36 2.11
N PHE A 36 -4.57 -13.41 2.63
CA PHE A 36 -3.78 -13.47 3.87
C PHE A 36 -4.61 -13.21 5.14
N PHE A 37 -4.02 -13.50 6.31
CA PHE A 37 -4.60 -13.08 7.60
C PHE A 37 -3.78 -11.96 8.23
N ALA A 38 -4.47 -11.03 8.89
CA ALA A 38 -3.88 -9.93 9.62
C ALA A 38 -4.44 -9.86 11.04
N PHE A 39 -3.57 -9.66 12.02
CA PHE A 39 -3.95 -9.53 13.41
C PHE A 39 -3.19 -8.38 14.09
N PRO A 40 -3.88 -7.41 14.70
CA PRO A 40 -5.31 -7.10 14.52
C PRO A 40 -5.61 -6.58 13.08
N PRO A 41 -6.74 -6.97 12.46
CA PRO A 41 -7.09 -6.53 11.11
C PRO A 41 -7.37 -5.02 11.03
N GLU A 42 -7.86 -4.42 12.13
CA GLU A 42 -8.25 -3.01 12.19
C GLU A 42 -7.07 -2.06 11.90
N LEU A 43 -5.84 -2.50 12.15
CA LEU A 43 -4.64 -1.72 11.84
C LEU A 43 -4.39 -1.57 10.33
N LEU A 44 -4.85 -2.53 9.51
CA LEU A 44 -4.77 -2.37 8.05
C LEU A 44 -5.85 -1.40 7.57
N ASP A 45 -7.06 -1.51 8.09
CA ASP A 45 -8.15 -0.56 7.80
C ASP A 45 -7.75 0.88 8.18
N GLU A 46 -7.10 1.05 9.33
CA GLU A 46 -6.53 2.33 9.75
C GLU A 46 -5.43 2.81 8.80
N ALA A 47 -4.54 1.92 8.35
CA ALA A 47 -3.48 2.28 7.41
C ALA A 47 -4.04 2.80 6.08
N GLU A 48 -5.04 2.12 5.53
CA GLU A 48 -5.75 2.52 4.30
C GLU A 48 -6.43 3.88 4.45
N SER A 49 -7.18 4.05 5.55
CA SER A 49 -7.88 5.30 5.85
C SER A 49 -6.90 6.46 6.01
N ARG A 50 -5.79 6.25 6.73
CA ARG A 50 -4.78 7.28 7.01
C ARG A 50 -3.92 7.64 5.81
N ALA A 51 -3.69 6.70 4.90
CA ALA A 51 -2.98 6.96 3.66
C ALA A 51 -3.78 7.87 2.71
N SER A 52 -5.10 7.82 2.77
CA SER A 52 -5.96 8.67 1.94
C SER A 52 -5.77 10.16 2.29
N GLY A 53 -5.56 10.99 1.28
CA GLY A 53 -5.24 12.41 1.39
C GLY A 53 -3.74 12.73 1.62
N GLN A 54 -2.90 11.72 1.85
CA GLN A 54 -1.46 11.93 2.08
C GLN A 54 -0.69 12.15 0.77
N ALA A 55 0.43 12.84 0.88
CA ALA A 55 1.40 12.91 -0.21
C ALA A 55 2.00 11.52 -0.45
N LEU A 56 2.09 11.12 -1.72
CA LEU A 56 2.53 9.79 -2.12
C LEU A 56 3.92 9.43 -1.53
N GLU A 57 4.80 10.43 -1.38
CA GLU A 57 6.16 10.29 -0.86
C GLU A 57 6.20 9.80 0.61
N GLY A 58 5.17 10.11 1.40
CA GLY A 58 5.09 9.71 2.82
C GLY A 58 4.36 8.38 3.06
N VAL A 59 3.75 7.80 2.04
CA VAL A 59 2.86 6.63 2.18
C VAL A 59 3.63 5.38 2.63
N THR A 60 4.83 5.17 2.11
CA THR A 60 5.64 4.01 2.47
C THR A 60 5.99 4.01 3.95
N GLU A 61 6.35 5.16 4.52
CA GLU A 61 6.66 5.29 5.95
C GLU A 61 5.41 5.11 6.79
N LEU A 62 4.32 5.80 6.44
CA LEU A 62 3.04 5.73 7.14
C LEU A 62 2.50 4.30 7.20
N VAL A 63 2.27 3.68 6.05
CA VAL A 63 1.69 2.32 5.96
C VAL A 63 2.69 1.27 6.45
N GLY A 64 3.99 1.48 6.22
CA GLY A 64 5.04 0.62 6.75
C GLY A 64 5.00 0.52 8.28
N GLY A 65 4.79 1.64 8.98
CA GLY A 65 4.66 1.66 10.44
C GLY A 65 3.44 0.91 10.97
N TYR A 66 2.37 0.77 10.17
CA TYR A 66 1.23 -0.11 10.49
C TYR A 66 1.58 -1.58 10.25
N LEU A 67 2.22 -1.90 9.12
CA LEU A 67 2.65 -3.28 8.80
C LEU A 67 3.65 -3.85 9.82
N GLU A 68 4.41 -3.00 10.52
CA GLU A 68 5.27 -3.42 11.63
C GLU A 68 4.50 -3.85 12.89
N LYS A 69 3.31 -3.29 13.10
CA LYS A 69 2.44 -3.57 14.24
C LYS A 69 1.44 -4.69 13.97
N VAL A 70 1.23 -5.04 12.71
CA VAL A 70 0.37 -6.14 12.28
C VAL A 70 1.17 -7.44 12.21
N ALA A 71 0.59 -8.52 12.74
CA ALA A 71 1.02 -9.88 12.46
C ALA A 71 0.34 -10.36 11.17
N LEU A 72 1.15 -10.63 10.14
CA LEU A 72 0.70 -11.17 8.85
C LEU A 72 0.95 -12.68 8.82
N VAL A 73 -0.05 -13.45 8.39
CA VAL A 73 0.05 -14.91 8.21
C VAL A 73 -0.24 -15.27 6.75
N GLY A 74 0.68 -16.04 6.15
CA GLY A 74 0.66 -16.44 4.74
C GLY A 74 1.42 -15.50 3.79
N VAL A 75 1.86 -14.35 4.29
CA VAL A 75 2.81 -13.45 3.60
C VAL A 75 3.81 -12.90 4.60
N SER A 76 5.07 -12.85 4.22
CA SER A 76 6.12 -12.26 5.03
C SER A 76 6.03 -10.73 5.03
N ARG A 77 6.32 -10.11 6.18
CA ARG A 77 6.35 -8.64 6.30
C ARG A 77 7.29 -7.99 5.28
N ALA A 78 8.44 -8.61 5.02
CA ALA A 78 9.41 -8.12 4.05
C ALA A 78 8.79 -8.01 2.65
N ARG A 79 8.01 -9.01 2.22
CA ARG A 79 7.31 -8.98 0.94
C ARG A 79 6.15 -7.98 0.91
N ALA A 80 5.37 -7.89 1.98
CA ALA A 80 4.32 -6.87 2.08
C ALA A 80 4.89 -5.44 1.93
N LEU A 81 6.01 -5.16 2.60
CA LEU A 81 6.71 -3.88 2.48
C LEU A 81 7.30 -3.65 1.08
N GLU A 82 7.81 -4.71 0.43
CA GLU A 82 8.29 -4.64 -0.94
C GLU A 82 7.17 -4.27 -1.92
N VAL A 83 6.00 -4.93 -1.81
CA VAL A 83 4.82 -4.63 -2.64
C VAL A 83 4.38 -3.17 -2.46
N LEU A 84 4.29 -2.71 -1.21
CA LEU A 84 3.96 -1.32 -0.89
C LEU A 84 4.96 -0.34 -1.53
N ARG A 85 6.26 -0.60 -1.38
CA ARG A 85 7.32 0.25 -1.98
C ARG A 85 7.20 0.30 -3.49
N ARG A 86 7.02 -0.85 -4.14
CA ARG A 86 6.85 -0.93 -5.60
C ARG A 86 5.62 -0.18 -6.09
N ALA A 87 4.50 -0.26 -5.36
CA ALA A 87 3.29 0.50 -5.69
C ALA A 87 3.52 2.01 -5.58
N VAL A 88 4.19 2.46 -4.52
CA VAL A 88 4.53 3.88 -4.32
C VAL A 88 5.54 4.36 -5.37
N GLU A 89 6.59 3.60 -5.66
CA GLU A 89 7.59 3.94 -6.67
C GLU A 89 7.00 4.06 -8.08
N GLU A 90 6.15 3.11 -8.48
CA GLU A 90 5.43 3.18 -9.75
C GLU A 90 4.50 4.40 -9.78
N GLY A 91 3.83 4.68 -8.65
CA GLY A 91 3.04 5.89 -8.49
C GLY A 91 3.86 7.16 -8.67
N LEU A 92 5.02 7.27 -8.01
CA LEU A 92 5.89 8.44 -8.09
C LEU A 92 6.46 8.64 -9.49
N ARG A 93 6.80 7.55 -10.18
CA ARG A 93 7.28 7.60 -11.57
C ARG A 93 6.23 8.21 -12.48
N ARG A 94 4.95 7.85 -12.32
CA ARG A 94 3.86 8.41 -13.11
C ARG A 94 3.56 9.86 -12.74
N CYS A 95 3.67 10.22 -11.46
CA CYS A 95 3.42 11.61 -11.05
C CYS A 95 4.52 12.58 -11.52
N ARG A 96 5.78 12.14 -11.52
CA ARG A 96 6.95 12.96 -11.93
C ARG A 96 7.24 12.89 -13.43
N GLY A 97 6.64 11.92 -14.13
CA GLY A 97 6.80 11.71 -15.57
C GLY A 97 5.66 12.28 -16.42
N GLY A 98 4.76 13.05 -15.81
CA GLY A 98 3.68 13.80 -16.46
C GLY A 98 4.03 15.27 -16.69
#